data_AF-A0A7J9FBQ5-F1
#
_entry.id   AF-A0A7J9FBQ5-F1
#
_cell.length_a   1.000
_cell.length_b   1.000
_cell.length_c   1.000
_cell.angle_alpha   90.00
_cell.angle_beta   90.00
_cell.angle_gamma   90.00
#
_symmetry.space_group_name_H-M   'P 1'
#
loop_
_entity.id
_entity.type
_entity.pdbx_description
1 polymer ?
#
loop_
_entity_poly.entity_id
_entity_poly.type
_entity_poly.pdbx_seq_one_letter_code
_entity_poly.pdbx_strand_id
1 'polypeptide(L)'
;MTGEMIQTKAKEFLQKMYGDANSKFNFSIDWLERFKARHGIKSYRRFGESGLVVMENIEDASPQIRAKLEYFDWKDIYNIDQTGLFYRL
;
A
#
# COMPACT_ATOMS: atom_id res chain seq x y z
N MET A 1 3.89 -6.64 -0.78
CA MET A 1 4.65 -7.72 -0.10
C MET A 1 5.06 -7.20 1.28
N THR A 2 4.57 -7.82 2.36
CA THR A 2 4.86 -7.39 3.74
C THR A 2 6.10 -8.10 4.28
N GLY A 3 6.69 -7.56 5.35
CA GLY A 3 7.82 -8.19 6.04
C GLY A 3 7.51 -9.58 6.58
N GLU A 4 6.32 -9.75 7.14
CA GLU A 4 5.83 -11.03 7.67
C GLU A 4 5.75 -12.12 6.59
N MET A 5 5.29 -11.77 5.38
CA MET A 5 5.26 -12.72 4.26
C MET A 5 6.65 -13.26 3.92
N ILE A 6 7.66 -12.39 3.95
CA ILE A 6 9.06 -12.76 3.67
C ILE A 6 9.58 -13.70 4.76
N GLN A 7 9.32 -13.39 6.04
CA GLN A 7 9.73 -14.23 7.17
C GLN A 7 9.05 -15.60 7.13
N THR A 8 7.75 -15.65 6.83
CA THR A 8 7.00 -16.91 6.71
C THR A 8 7.55 -17.78 5.57
N LYS A 9 7.79 -17.20 4.38
CA LYS A 9 8.39 -17.96 3.29
C LYS A 9 9.81 -18.42 3.61
N ALA A 10 10.62 -17.61 4.27
CA ALA A 10 11.96 -18.00 4.66
C ALA A 10 11.96 -19.20 5.64
N LYS A 11 11.00 -19.25 6.58
CA LYS A 11 10.77 -20.40 7.45
C LYS A 11 10.39 -21.66 6.67
N GLU A 12 9.45 -21.56 5.74
CA GLU A 12 9.06 -22.69 4.89
C GLU A 12 10.25 -23.24 4.09
N PHE A 13 11.09 -22.36 3.51
CA PHE A 13 12.27 -22.77 2.77
C PHE A 13 13.32 -23.44 3.66
N LEU A 14 13.55 -22.90 4.86
CA LEU A 14 14.50 -23.48 5.81
C LEU A 14 14.09 -24.91 6.19
N GLN A 15 12.80 -25.13 6.47
CA GLN A 15 12.26 -26.44 6.81
C GLN A 15 12.38 -27.42 5.63
N LYS A 16 12.08 -26.98 4.40
CA LYS A 16 12.18 -27.84 3.20
C LYS A 16 13.61 -28.26 2.89
N MET A 17 14.58 -27.38 3.11
CA MET A 17 15.97 -27.61 2.73
C MET A 17 16.76 -28.37 3.81
N TYR A 18 16.46 -28.14 5.08
CA TYR A 18 17.29 -28.61 6.19
C TYR A 18 16.51 -29.41 7.27
N GLY A 19 15.20 -29.62 7.08
CA GLY A 19 14.35 -30.28 8.08
C GLY A 19 14.34 -29.54 9.42
N ASP A 20 14.27 -30.28 10.52
CA ASP A 20 14.22 -29.73 11.88
C ASP A 20 15.59 -29.31 12.45
N ALA A 21 16.68 -29.57 11.73
CA ALA A 21 18.04 -29.30 12.18
C ALA A 21 18.29 -27.81 12.50
N ASN A 22 17.53 -26.91 11.87
CA ASN A 22 17.65 -25.46 12.04
C ASN A 22 16.37 -24.81 12.63
N SER A 23 15.54 -25.56 13.35
CA SER A 23 14.31 -25.04 14.01
C SER A 23 14.54 -23.83 14.93
N LYS A 24 15.78 -23.59 15.36
CA LYS A 24 16.19 -22.47 16.22
C LYS A 24 16.56 -21.18 15.47
N PHE A 25 16.62 -21.19 14.12
CA PHE A 25 16.98 -19.98 13.39
C PHE A 25 15.87 -18.93 13.50
N ASN A 26 16.18 -17.79 14.11
CA ASN A 26 15.24 -16.69 14.26
C ASN A 26 15.34 -15.71 13.08
N PHE A 27 14.27 -15.63 12.30
CA PHE A 27 14.09 -14.62 11.25
C PHE A 27 13.69 -13.29 11.88
N SER A 28 14.61 -12.66 12.61
CA SER A 28 14.38 -11.40 13.33
C SER A 28 14.09 -10.22 12.39
N ILE A 29 13.67 -9.09 12.96
CA ILE A 29 13.52 -7.83 12.23
C ILE A 29 14.85 -7.41 11.60
N ASP A 30 15.96 -7.50 12.33
CA ASP A 30 17.29 -7.16 11.81
C ASP A 30 17.71 -8.05 10.64
N TRP A 31 17.41 -9.35 10.72
CA TRP A 31 17.64 -10.26 9.60
C TRP A 31 16.83 -9.82 8.37
N LEU A 32 15.56 -9.49 8.56
CA LEU A 32 14.66 -9.07 7.49
C LEU A 32 15.13 -7.75 6.85
N GLU A 33 15.56 -6.77 7.63
CA GLU A 33 16.07 -5.50 7.12
C GLU A 33 17.38 -5.68 6.34
N ARG A 34 18.30 -6.50 6.84
CA ARG A 34 19.54 -6.84 6.12
C ARG A 34 19.25 -7.63 4.84
N PHE A 35 18.28 -8.55 4.87
CA PHE A 35 17.85 -9.31 3.71
C PHE A 35 17.26 -8.38 2.63
N LYS A 36 16.35 -7.48 3.01
CA LYS A 36 15.79 -6.48 2.10
C LYS A 36 16.87 -5.59 1.51
N ALA A 37 17.79 -5.08 2.33
CA ALA A 37 18.88 -4.23 1.88
C ALA A 37 19.80 -4.94 0.87
N ARG A 38 20.16 -6.20 1.14
CA ARG A 38 21.01 -7.02 0.25
C ARG A 38 20.37 -7.26 -1.11
N HIS A 39 19.05 -7.47 -1.15
CA HIS A 39 18.32 -7.80 -2.38
C HIS A 39 17.58 -6.60 -2.99
N GLY A 40 17.78 -5.39 -2.47
CA GLY A 40 17.13 -4.17 -2.97
C GLY A 40 15.60 -4.16 -2.81
N ILE A 41 15.04 -4.96 -1.88
CA ILE A 41 13.60 -5.02 -1.65
C ILE A 41 13.18 -3.77 -0.87
N LYS A 42 12.40 -2.89 -1.52
CA LYS A 42 11.90 -1.65 -0.92
C LYS A 42 10.38 -1.67 -0.85
N SER A 43 9.82 -1.24 0.28
CA SER A 43 8.39 -0.99 0.44
C SER A 43 8.13 0.50 0.43
N TYR A 44 7.30 0.96 -0.51
CA TYR A 44 6.86 2.35 -0.56
C TYR A 44 5.40 2.41 -0.15
N ARG A 45 5.08 3.26 0.82
CA ARG A 45 3.70 3.68 1.03
C ARG A 45 3.40 4.75 0.00
N ARG A 46 2.64 4.41 -1.04
CA ARG A 46 2.10 5.41 -1.95
C ARG A 46 0.96 6.11 -1.22
N PHE A 47 1.13 7.40 -0.94
CA PHE A 47 0.00 8.27 -0.64
C PHE A 47 -0.67 8.58 -1.98
N GLY A 48 -2.00 8.54 -2.03
CA GLY A 48 -2.74 9.04 -3.19
C GLY A 48 -2.59 10.56 -3.30
N GLU A 49 -3.30 11.19 -4.23
CA GLU A 49 -3.30 12.65 -4.42
C GLU A 49 -3.66 13.43 -3.15
N SER A 50 -4.32 12.79 -2.18
CA SER A 50 -4.65 13.35 -0.86
C SER A 50 -3.45 13.85 -0.06
N GLY A 51 -2.22 13.39 -0.36
CA GLY A 51 -1.00 13.92 0.28
C GLY A 51 -0.48 15.24 -0.31
N LEU A 52 -1.02 15.69 -1.45
CA LEU A 52 -0.60 16.89 -2.16
C LEU A 52 -1.63 18.03 -2.10
N VAL A 53 -2.79 17.80 -1.46
CA VAL A 53 -3.86 18.79 -1.44
C VAL A 53 -3.59 19.85 -0.37
N VAL A 54 -3.53 21.11 -0.79
CA VAL A 54 -3.50 22.28 0.09
C VAL A 54 -4.91 22.50 0.63
N MET A 55 -5.10 22.36 1.94
CA MET A 55 -6.42 22.43 2.59
C MET A 55 -7.13 23.77 2.36
N GLU A 56 -6.39 24.87 2.29
CA GLU A 56 -6.92 26.21 1.99
C GLU A 56 -7.65 26.24 0.62
N ASN A 57 -7.13 25.55 -0.39
CA ASN A 57 -7.79 25.43 -1.70
C ASN A 57 -9.09 24.62 -1.63
N ILE A 58 -9.22 23.69 -0.68
CA ILE A 58 -10.46 22.90 -0.48
C ILE A 58 -11.54 23.78 0.17
N GLU A 59 -11.17 24.64 1.12
CA GLU A 59 -12.09 25.52 1.83
C GLU A 59 -12.79 26.49 0.87
N ASP A 60 -12.04 27.04 -0.09
CA ASP A 60 -12.59 27.95 -1.12
C ASP A 60 -13.36 27.22 -2.23
N ALA A 61 -12.91 26.02 -2.64
CA ALA A 61 -13.51 25.28 -3.74
C ALA A 61 -14.79 24.50 -3.34
N SER A 62 -14.87 24.02 -2.10
CA SER A 62 -15.99 23.17 -1.65
C SER A 62 -17.36 23.85 -1.76
N PRO A 63 -17.56 25.11 -1.32
CA PRO A 63 -18.83 25.80 -1.48
C PRO A 63 -19.24 25.95 -2.95
N GLN A 64 -18.28 26.24 -3.83
CA GLN A 64 -18.54 26.43 -5.27
C GLN A 64 -18.95 25.14 -5.96
N ILE A 65 -18.33 24.01 -5.59
CA ILE A 65 -18.71 22.69 -6.10
C ILE A 65 -20.11 22.33 -5.61
N ARG A 66 -20.43 22.54 -4.33
CA ARG A 66 -21.77 22.28 -3.79
C ARG A 66 -22.85 23.08 -4.51
N ALA A 67 -22.64 24.38 -4.72
CA ALA A 67 -23.57 25.23 -5.46
C ALA A 67 -23.80 24.73 -6.90
N LYS A 68 -22.78 24.19 -7.57
CA LYS A 68 -22.94 23.58 -8.90
C LYS A 68 -23.69 22.25 -8.86
N LEU A 69 -23.50 21.45 -7.82
CA LEU A 69 -24.17 20.16 -7.67
C LEU A 69 -25.67 20.29 -7.37
N GLU A 70 -26.12 21.40 -6.77
CA GLU A 70 -27.54 21.69 -6.50
C GLU A 70 -28.42 21.72 -7.75
N TYR A 71 -27.83 21.92 -8.95
CA TYR A 71 -28.57 21.90 -10.22
C TYR A 71 -28.82 20.50 -10.78
N PHE A 72 -28.26 19.46 -10.15
CA PHE A 72 -28.35 18.08 -10.61
C PHE A 72 -29.11 17.23 -9.59
N ASP A 73 -29.94 16.29 -10.06
CA ASP A 73 -30.51 15.28 -9.19
C ASP A 73 -29.40 14.37 -8.64
N TRP A 74 -29.58 13.84 -7.43
CA TRP A 74 -28.61 12.93 -6.80
C TRP A 74 -28.22 11.72 -7.65
N LYS A 75 -29.16 11.20 -8.46
CA LYS A 75 -28.92 10.07 -9.38
C LYS A 75 -27.94 10.40 -10.51
N ASP A 76 -27.75 11.69 -10.80
CA ASP A 76 -26.91 12.22 -11.88
C ASP A 76 -25.53 12.68 -11.39
N ILE A 77 -25.26 12.57 -10.08
CA ILE A 77 -23.98 12.93 -9.46
C ILE A 77 -23.16 11.65 -9.22
N TYR A 78 -22.06 11.49 -9.95
CA TYR A 78 -21.16 10.34 -9.82
C TYR A 78 -19.76 10.77 -9.35
N ASN A 79 -19.26 10.15 -8.28
CA ASN A 79 -17.88 10.35 -7.82
C ASN A 79 -16.96 9.31 -8.49
N ILE A 80 -16.01 9.77 -9.31
CA ILE A 80 -15.01 8.92 -9.97
C ILE A 80 -13.58 9.33 -9.58
N ASP A 81 -13.35 9.48 -8.28
CA ASP A 81 -12.05 9.89 -7.72
C ASP A 81 -10.93 8.84 -7.88
N GLN A 82 -11.26 7.58 -8.23
CA GLN A 82 -10.27 6.53 -8.49
C GLN A 82 -10.66 5.67 -9.69
N THR A 83 -9.93 5.83 -10.81
CA THR A 83 -9.89 4.83 -11.88
C THR A 83 -8.70 3.89 -11.66
N GLY A 84 -8.95 2.73 -11.04
CA GLY A 84 -7.93 1.69 -10.88
C GLY A 84 -7.67 0.94 -12.19
N LEU A 85 -6.63 1.34 -12.94
CA LEU A 85 -6.10 0.53 -14.03
C LEU A 85 -5.41 -0.72 -13.47
N PHE A 86 -6.17 -1.82 -13.36
CA PHE A 86 -5.61 -3.13 -13.08
C PHE A 86 -5.00 -3.72 -14.35
N TYR A 87 -3.70 -3.55 -14.55
CA TYR A 87 -2.95 -4.41 -15.46
C TYR A 87 -2.79 -5.78 -14.79
N ARG A 88 -3.43 -6.82 -15.34
CA ARG A 88 -3.03 -8.20 -15.08
C ARG A 88 -1.68 -8.41 -15.77
N LEU A 89 -0.61 -8.48 -14.98
CA LEU A 89 0.68 -9.06 -15.40
C LEU A 89 0.62 -10.58 -15.28
#